data_AF-A0A654LZ14-F1
#
_entry.id   AF-A0A654LZ14-F1
#
_cell.length_a   1.000
_cell.length_b   1.000
_cell.length_c   1.000
_cell.angle_alpha   90.00
_cell.angle_beta   90.00
_cell.angle_gamma   90.00
#
_symmetry.space_group_name_H-M   'P 1'
#
loop_
_entity.id
_entity.type
_entity.pdbx_description
1 polymer ?
#
loop_
_entity_poly.entity_id
_entity_poly.type
_entity_poly.pdbx_seq_one_letter_code
_entity_poly.pdbx_strand_id
1 'polypeptide(L)' 'MNSSKIFGKDLIYTYYSNLGPTKSKEIMIRNNTDLFKIIFTTQTDEFHKFLPNINKIIDSFQIGTTKLD' A
#
# COMPACT_ATOMS: atom_id res chain seq x y z
N MET A 1 1.41 21.37 -15.69
CA MET A 1 0.87 20.01 -15.58
C MET A 1 1.94 19.14 -14.94
N ASN A 2 1.97 19.05 -13.62
CA ASN A 2 3.04 18.36 -12.88
C ASN A 2 2.42 17.20 -12.08
N SER A 3 1.86 16.23 -12.80
CA SER A 3 1.52 14.95 -12.20
C SER A 3 2.80 14.12 -12.18
N SER A 4 3.54 14.17 -11.07
CA SER A 4 4.56 13.17 -10.75
C SER A 4 3.92 11.80 -11.02
N LYS A 5 4.40 11.12 -12.05
CA LYS A 5 3.81 9.86 -12.51
C LYS A 5 4.07 8.82 -11.43
N ILE A 6 3.09 8.57 -10.57
CA ILE A 6 3.16 7.54 -9.54
C ILE A 6 3.16 6.20 -10.27
N PHE A 7 4.26 5.44 -10.13
CA PHE A 7 4.31 4.06 -10.59
C PHE A 7 4.06 3.16 -9.38
N GLY A 8 2.91 2.50 -9.40
CA GLY A 8 2.46 1.55 -8.39
C GLY A 8 2.65 0.11 -8.86
N LYS A 9 3.15 -0.78 -8.00
CA LYS A 9 2.99 -2.23 -8.17
C LYS A 9 2.25 -2.80 -6.97
N ASP A 10 1.11 -3.44 -7.26
CA ASP A 10 0.33 -4.17 -6.28
C ASP A 10 0.81 -5.63 -6.22
N LEU A 11 1.01 -6.13 -5.01
CA LEU A 11 1.30 -7.53 -4.74
C LEU A 11 0.36 -8.03 -3.65
N ILE A 12 -0.36 -9.10 -3.92
CA ILE A 12 -1.21 -9.79 -2.94
C ILE A 12 -0.69 -11.21 -2.77
N TYR A 13 -0.45 -11.61 -1.53
CA TYR A 13 0.02 -12.96 -1.23
C TYR A 13 -0.49 -13.44 0.13
N THR A 14 -0.41 -14.75 0.32
CA THR A 14 -0.82 -15.43 1.55
C THR A 14 0.37 -16.21 2.10
N TYR A 15 0.51 -16.23 3.42
CA TYR A 15 1.54 -16.97 4.14
C TYR A 15 1.02 -17.41 5.51
N TYR A 16 1.69 -18.35 6.16
CA TYR A 16 1.39 -18.72 7.54
C TYR A 16 2.21 -17.87 8.51
N SER A 17 1.54 -17.18 9.43
CA SER A 17 2.17 -16.47 10.56
C SER A 17 1.92 -17.22 11.87
N ASN A 18 2.43 -16.69 12.97
CA ASN A 18 2.11 -17.17 14.33
C ASN A 18 0.62 -16.99 14.69
N LEU A 19 -0.15 -16.22 13.91
CA LEU A 19 -1.60 -16.02 14.06
C LEU A 19 -2.43 -16.88 13.10
N GLY A 20 -1.78 -17.76 12.32
CA GLY A 20 -2.42 -18.61 11.31
C GLY A 20 -2.34 -18.07 9.87
N PRO A 21 -3.24 -18.53 8.97
CA PRO A 21 -3.29 -18.07 7.58
C PRO A 21 -3.45 -16.55 7.48
N THR A 22 -2.43 -15.88 6.96
CA THR A 22 -2.31 -14.42 6.90
C THR A 22 -2.24 -13.97 5.45
N LYS A 23 -2.91 -12.88 5.12
CA LYS A 23 -2.95 -12.32 3.78
C LYS A 23 -2.49 -10.86 3.81
N SER A 24 -1.60 -10.53 2.88
CA SER A 24 -1.04 -9.19 2.75
C SER A 24 -1.33 -8.60 1.38
N LYS A 25 -1.58 -7.29 1.38
CA LYS A 25 -1.55 -6.43 0.20
C LYS A 25 -0.41 -5.43 0.37
N GLU A 26 0.52 -5.46 -0.56
CA GLU A 26 1.63 -4.53 -0.63
C GLU A 26 1.50 -3.65 -1.86
N ILE A 27 1.81 -2.38 -1.69
CA ILE A 27 1.89 -1.41 -2.78
C ILE A 27 3.23 -0.73 -2.69
N MET A 28 4.01 -0.84 -3.76
CA MET A 28 5.24 -0.08 -3.93
C MET A 28 4.93 1.16 -4.76
N ILE A 29 5.21 2.34 -4.22
CA ILE A 29 4.97 3.64 -4.83
C ILE A 29 6.32 4.32 -4.97
N ARG A 30 6.71 4.75 -6.17
CA ARG A 30 7.96 5.52 -6.35
C ARG A 30 7.69 6.92 -6.88
N ASN A 31 8.47 7.89 -6.42
CA ASN A 31 8.66 9.17 -7.11
C ASN A 31 10.04 9.13 -7.83
N ASN A 32 10.61 10.28 -8.18
CA ASN A 32 11.91 10.33 -8.87
C ASN A 32 13.11 9.97 -7.98
N THR A 33 12.99 10.11 -6.67
CA THR A 33 14.10 10.03 -5.69
C THR A 33 13.90 8.95 -4.62
N ASP A 34 12.64 8.61 -4.34
CA ASP A 34 12.21 7.85 -3.18
C ASP A 34 11.28 6.69 -3.59
N LEU A 35 11.39 5.62 -2.81
CA LEU A 35 10.53 4.46 -2.89
C LEU A 35 9.78 4.30 -1.56
N PHE A 36 8.46 4.32 -1.64
CA PHE A 36 7.55 4.10 -0.52
C PHE A 36 6.91 2.72 -0.66
N LYS A 37 6.64 2.07 0.47
CA LYS A 37 5.92 0.80 0.52
C LYS A 37 4.80 0.89 1.54
N ILE A 38 3.57 0.65 1.09
CA ILE A 38 2.38 0.53 1.94
C ILE A 38 2.07 -0.96 2.08
N ILE A 39 1.94 -1.45 3.31
CA ILE A 39 1.64 -2.86 3.59
C ILE A 39 0.41 -2.93 4.47
N PHE A 40 -0.62 -3.62 4.00
CA PHE A 40 -1.76 -4.04 4.79
C PHE A 40 -1.72 -5.55 4.99
N THR A 41 -1.77 -5.99 6.24
CA THR A 41 -1.69 -7.40 6.63
C THR A 41 -2.77 -7.72 7.63
N THR A 42 -3.51 -8.80 7.41
CA THR A 42 -4.51 -9.31 8.36
C THR A 42 -4.69 -10.82 8.22
N GLN A 43 -5.48 -11.44 9.09
CA GLN A 43 -5.92 -12.83 8.94
C GLN A 43 -6.72 -12.99 7.63
N THR A 44 -6.60 -14.16 7.00
CA THR A 44 -7.11 -14.38 5.64
C THR A 44 -8.63 -14.21 5.53
N ASP A 45 -9.36 -14.59 6.58
CA ASP A 45 -10.81 -14.46 6.72
C ASP A 45 -11.28 -13.00 6.90
N GLU A 46 -10.46 -12.15 7.50
CA GLU A 46 -10.76 -10.72 7.66
C GLU A 46 -10.32 -9.85 6.47
N PHE A 47 -9.50 -10.38 5.56
CA PHE A 47 -8.89 -9.59 4.49
C PHE A 47 -9.93 -8.86 3.61
N HIS A 48 -10.96 -9.57 3.15
CA HIS A 48 -11.97 -8.99 2.26
C HIS A 48 -12.90 -7.99 2.97
N LYS A 49 -13.06 -8.12 4.29
CA LYS A 49 -13.84 -7.20 5.13
C LYS A 49 -13.19 -5.81 5.20
N PHE A 50 -11.87 -5.75 5.31
CA PHE A 50 -11.13 -4.48 5.43
C PHE A 50 -10.64 -3.91 4.09
N LEU A 51 -10.50 -4.75 3.06
CA LEU A 51 -9.96 -4.35 1.75
C LEU A 51 -10.58 -3.06 1.16
N PRO A 52 -11.91 -2.83 1.20
CA PRO A 52 -12.50 -1.61 0.67
C PRO A 52 -12.00 -0.34 1.38
N ASN A 53 -11.84 -0.39 2.71
CA ASN A 53 -11.34 0.74 3.49
C ASN A 53 -9.85 0.99 3.22
N ILE A 54 -9.08 -0.09 3.11
CA ILE A 54 -7.65 -0.02 2.78
C ILE A 54 -7.45 0.58 1.40
N ASN A 55 -8.22 0.18 0.38
CA ASN A 55 -8.15 0.79 -0.95
C ASN A 55 -8.44 2.29 -0.91
N LYS A 56 -9.43 2.75 -0.15
CA LYS A 56 -9.70 4.19 0.02
C LYS A 56 -8.52 4.95 0.64
N ILE A 57 -7.84 4.36 1.63
CA ILE A 57 -6.66 4.95 2.26
C ILE A 57 -5.54 5.09 1.23
N ILE A 58 -5.29 4.03 0.46
CA ILE A 58 -4.28 4.02 -0.61
C ILE A 58 -4.60 5.07 -1.68
N ASP A 59 -5.85 5.14 -2.15
CA ASP A 59 -6.29 6.08 -3.18
C ASP A 59 -6.15 7.54 -2.72
N SER A 60 -6.27 7.78 -1.41
CA SER A 60 -6.07 9.10 -0.80
C SER A 60 -4.61 9.46 -0.52
N PHE A 61 -3.67 8.52 -0.68
CA PHE A 61 -2.27 8.73 -0.35
C PHE A 61 -1.61 9.70 -1.31
N GLN A 62 -0.96 10.73 -0.76
CA GLN A 62 -0.23 11.73 -1.53
C GLN A 62 1.17 11.89 -0.97
N ILE A 63 2.17 11.90 -1.86
CA ILE A 63 3.55 12.21 -1.48
C ILE A 63 3.68 13.73 -1.49
N GLY A 64 3.81 14.33 -0.30
CA GLY A 64 4.06 15.76 -0.17
C GLY A 64 5.44 16.14 -0.70
N THR A 65 5.52 17.25 -1.43
CA THR A 65 6.80 17.89 -1.74
C THR A 65 7.09 18.93 -0.66
N THR A 66 7.92 18.60 0.32
CA THR A 66 8.41 19.62 1.26
C THR A 66 9.36 20.52 0.48
N LYS A 67 8.98 21.78 0.25
CA LYS A 67 9.96 22.81 -0.12
C LYS A 67 10.77 23.06 1.15
N LEU A 68 12.05 22.71 1.10
CA LEU A 68 13.00 23.22 2.07
C LEU A 68 13.19 24.70 1.72
N ASP A 69 12.48 25.57 2.44
CA ASP A 69 12.71 27.02 2.43
C ASP A 69 14.02 27.36 3.17
#